data_AF-A0A6J4XNK9-F1
#
_entry.id   AF-A0A6J4XNK9-F1
#
_cell.length_a   1.000
_cell.length_b   1.000
_cell.length_c   1.000
_cell.angle_alpha   90.00
_cell.angle_beta   90.00
_cell.angle_gamma   90.00
#
_symmetry.space_group_name_H-M   'P 1'
#
loop_
_entity.id
_entity.type
_entity.pdbx_description
1 polymer ?
#
loop_
_entity_poly.entity_id
_entity_poly.type
_entity_poly.pdbx_seq_one_letter_code
_entity_poly.pdbx_strand_id
1 'polypeptide(L)'
;MSDSWAEKLSCAIQCQRCSQKLAPNDPRILSVIDHEAICMDCKRAEEKRDDYEEISKQAIGQCMIDTEMQWGDPQGYCYHHFYPFTC
;
A
#
# COMPACT_ATOMS: atom_id res chain seq x y z
N MET A 1 18.91 -2.83 -3.54
CA MET A 1 17.86 -2.14 -4.32
C MET A 1 16.50 -2.38 -3.66
N SER A 2 16.40 -2.11 -2.35
CA SER A 2 15.26 -2.44 -1.48
C SER A 2 14.58 -1.21 -0.89
N ASP A 3 15.00 -0.02 -1.31
CA ASP A 3 14.73 1.22 -0.56
C ASP A 3 13.57 2.05 -1.12
N SER A 4 13.04 1.72 -2.30
CA SER A 4 12.18 2.68 -3.01
C SER A 4 10.74 2.79 -2.51
N TRP A 5 10.12 1.71 -2.02
CA TRP A 5 8.68 1.73 -1.73
C TRP A 5 8.37 2.32 -0.35
N ALA A 6 9.24 2.10 0.65
CA ALA A 6 9.05 2.62 2.00
C ALA A 6 9.19 4.15 2.00
N GLU A 7 10.16 4.66 1.23
CA GLU A 7 10.31 6.09 0.93
C GLU A 7 9.10 6.62 0.15
N LYS A 8 8.61 5.90 -0.86
CA LYS A 8 7.39 6.31 -1.60
C LYS A 8 6.17 6.40 -0.71
N LEU A 9 5.99 5.48 0.24
CA LEU A 9 4.86 5.50 1.16
C LEU A 9 5.03 6.57 2.24
N SER A 10 6.19 6.60 2.91
CA SER A 10 6.45 7.52 4.01
C SER A 10 6.52 8.97 3.54
N CYS A 11 7.21 9.25 2.44
CA CYS A 11 7.34 10.58 1.89
C CYS A 11 6.20 10.98 0.92
N ALA A 12 5.14 10.18 0.79
CA ALA A 12 3.99 10.55 -0.04
C ALA A 12 3.30 11.80 0.52
N ILE A 13 3.60 12.97 -0.06
CA ILE A 13 2.93 14.25 0.23
C ILE A 13 1.62 14.43 -0.56
N GLN A 14 1.31 13.48 -1.44
CA GLN A 14 0.15 13.51 -2.32
C GLN A 14 -0.33 12.09 -2.61
N CYS A 15 -1.65 11.88 -2.62
CA CYS A 15 -2.26 10.63 -3.05
C CYS A 15 -2.08 10.44 -4.56
N GLN A 16 -1.55 9.29 -5.00
CA GLN A 16 -1.32 9.00 -6.42
C GLN A 16 -2.60 8.92 -7.25
N ARG A 17 -3.75 8.60 -6.62
CA ARG A 17 -5.02 8.45 -7.35
C ARG A 17 -5.85 9.72 -7.48
N CYS A 18 -6.05 10.45 -6.39
CA CYS A 18 -6.92 11.64 -6.39
C CYS A 18 -6.13 12.95 -6.34
N SER A 19 -4.80 12.90 -6.28
CA SER A 19 -3.92 14.07 -6.18
C SER A 19 -4.18 14.95 -4.94
N GLN A 20 -4.92 14.46 -3.95
CA GLN A 20 -5.11 15.14 -2.66
C GLN A 20 -3.77 15.22 -1.92
N LYS A 21 -3.49 16.37 -1.29
CA LYS A 21 -2.33 16.54 -0.41
C LYS A 21 -2.47 15.67 0.86
N LEU A 22 -1.38 15.04 1.27
CA LEU A 22 -1.27 14.23 2.48
C LEU A 22 -0.36 14.95 3.48
N ALA A 23 -0.92 15.39 4.60
CA ALA A 23 -0.15 15.95 5.72
C ALA A 23 0.59 14.83 6.48
N PRO A 24 1.62 15.11 7.30
CA PRO A 24 2.37 14.08 8.02
C PRO A 24 1.51 13.11 8.85
N ASN A 25 0.47 13.63 9.52
CA ASN A 25 -0.43 12.84 10.35
C ASN A 25 -1.59 12.18 9.58
N ASP A 26 -1.70 12.40 8.26
CA ASP A 26 -2.76 11.78 7.46
C ASP A 26 -2.42 10.30 7.20
N PRO A 27 -3.31 9.35 7.49
CA PRO A 27 -3.06 7.95 7.18
C PRO A 27 -3.02 7.73 5.66
N ARG A 28 -2.03 6.97 5.21
CA ARG A 28 -1.87 6.53 3.81
C ARG A 28 -1.54 5.05 3.75
N ILE A 29 -1.87 4.40 2.65
CA ILE A 29 -1.74 2.95 2.51
C ILE A 29 -1.30 2.62 1.08
N LEU A 30 -0.67 1.47 0.88
CA LEU A 30 -0.39 0.96 -0.45
C LEU A 30 -1.66 0.35 -1.05
N SER A 31 -1.97 0.69 -2.29
CA SER A 31 -3.03 0.04 -3.05
C SER A 31 -2.70 -1.43 -3.29
N VAL A 32 -3.67 -2.34 -3.14
CA VAL A 32 -3.47 -3.75 -3.55
C VAL A 32 -3.56 -3.95 -5.07
N ILE A 33 -3.94 -2.91 -5.81
CA ILE A 33 -4.11 -2.95 -7.27
C ILE A 33 -2.81 -2.54 -7.97
N ASP A 34 -2.23 -1.41 -7.57
CA ASP A 34 -1.10 -0.79 -8.26
C ASP A 34 0.12 -0.56 -7.36
N HIS A 35 0.05 -0.93 -6.08
CA HIS A 35 1.12 -0.79 -5.08
C HIS A 35 1.58 0.65 -4.86
N GLU A 36 0.78 1.65 -5.25
CA GLU A 36 1.08 3.06 -5.04
C GLU A 36 0.48 3.58 -3.73
N ALA A 37 1.09 4.64 -3.18
CA ALA A 37 0.61 5.29 -1.97
C ALA A 37 -0.69 6.08 -2.24
N ILE A 38 -1.77 5.70 -1.55
CA ILE A 38 -3.09 6.32 -1.69
C ILE A 38 -3.64 6.78 -0.33
N CYS A 39 -4.56 7.75 -0.37
CA CYS A 39 -5.30 8.17 0.82
C CYS A 39 -6.36 7.12 1.19
N MET A 40 -6.83 7.17 2.45
CA MET A 40 -7.84 6.23 2.94
C MET A 40 -9.18 6.32 2.20
N ASP A 41 -9.55 7.47 1.63
CA ASP A 41 -10.78 7.58 0.84
C ASP A 41 -10.65 6.86 -0.51
N CYS A 42 -9.48 6.94 -1.15
CA CYS A 42 -9.18 6.15 -2.34
C CYS A 42 -9.14 4.65 -2.02
N LYS A 43 -8.62 4.27 -0.84
CA LYS A 43 -8.65 2.88 -0.39
C LYS A 43 -10.07 2.35 -0.20
N ARG A 44 -10.94 3.13 0.45
CA ARG A 44 -12.37 2.79 0.60
C ARG A 44 -13.11 2.66 -0.74
N ALA A 45 -12.70 3.43 -1.75
CA ALA A 45 -13.25 3.31 -3.10
C ALA A 45 -12.75 2.04 -3.80
N GLU A 46 -11.47 1.72 -3.61
CA GLU A 46 -10.86 0.47 -4.09
C GLU A 46 -11.54 -0.77 -3.47
N GLU A 47 -11.79 -0.76 -2.16
CA GLU A 47 -12.47 -1.85 -1.43
C GLU A 47 -13.90 -2.12 -1.88
N LYS A 48 -14.52 -1.19 -2.59
CA LYS A 48 -15.90 -1.31 -3.12
C LYS A 48 -15.96 -1.88 -4.53
N ARG A 49 -14.82 -2.14 -5.19
CA ARG A 49 -14.80 -2.73 -6.52
C ARG A 49 -15.25 -4.18 -6.46
N ASP A 50 -15.98 -4.63 -7.48
CA ASP A 50 -16.47 -6.00 -7.58
C ASP A 50 -15.34 -7.04 -7.62
N ASP A 51 -14.15 -6.65 -8.11
CA ASP A 51 -12.96 -7.49 -8.23
C ASP A 51 -12.01 -7.40 -7.02
N TYR A 52 -12.34 -6.59 -6.01
CA TYR A 52 -11.41 -6.29 -4.91
C TYR A 52 -11.00 -7.53 -4.12
N GLU A 53 -11.94 -8.43 -3.81
CA GLU A 53 -11.66 -9.64 -3.04
C GLU A 53 -10.62 -10.52 -3.74
N GLU A 54 -10.76 -10.71 -5.05
CA GLU A 54 -9.86 -11.53 -5.85
C GLU A 54 -8.48 -10.88 -5.95
N ILE A 55 -8.42 -9.58 -6.26
CA ILE A 55 -7.16 -8.83 -6.33
C ILE A 55 -6.45 -8.85 -4.97
N SER A 56 -7.19 -8.66 -3.88
CA SER A 56 -6.63 -8.69 -2.52
C SER A 56 -6.05 -10.06 -2.18
N LYS A 57 -6.69 -11.17 -2.57
CA LYS A 57 -6.15 -12.52 -2.36
C LYS A 57 -4.88 -12.75 -3.15
N GLN A 58 -4.84 -12.30 -4.40
CA GLN A 58 -3.65 -12.38 -5.24
C GLN A 58 -2.49 -11.57 -4.65
N ALA A 59 -2.76 -10.35 -4.17
CA ALA A 59 -1.77 -9.52 -3.49
C ALA A 59 -1.23 -10.18 -2.22
N ILE A 60 -2.09 -10.79 -1.39
CA ILE A 60 -1.66 -11.56 -0.20
C ILE A 60 -0.77 -12.72 -0.62
N GLY A 61 -1.17 -13.49 -1.65
CA GLY A 61 -0.40 -14.63 -2.14
C GLY A 61 1.00 -14.23 -2.60
N GLN A 62 1.11 -13.17 -3.40
CA GLN A 62 2.40 -12.65 -3.84
C GLN A 62 3.24 -12.18 -2.64
N CYS A 63 2.61 -11.48 -1.70
CA CYS A 63 3.28 -11.03 -0.48
C CYS A 63 3.85 -12.15 0.37
N MET A 64 3.14 -13.27 0.50
CA MET A 64 3.64 -14.45 1.22
C MET A 64 4.86 -15.06 0.51
N ILE A 65 4.81 -15.20 -0.82
CA ILE A 65 5.93 -15.70 -1.61
C ILE A 65 7.15 -14.79 -1.44
N ASP A 66 6.97 -13.48 -1.58
CA ASP A 66 8.07 -12.51 -1.46
C ASP A 66 8.66 -12.50 -0.05
N THR A 67 7.80 -12.58 0.97
CA THR A 67 8.22 -12.65 2.37
C THR A 67 9.06 -13.90 2.65
N GLU A 68 8.66 -15.06 2.12
CA GLU A 68 9.43 -16.29 2.25
C GLU A 68 10.78 -16.20 1.51
N MET A 69 10.78 -15.70 0.26
CA MET A 69 12.00 -15.56 -0.54
C MET A 69 13.01 -14.58 0.09
N GLN A 70 12.52 -13.53 0.74
CA GLN A 70 13.34 -12.50 1.37
C GLN A 70 13.64 -12.78 2.85
N TRP A 71 13.11 -13.88 3.40
CA TRP A 71 13.23 -14.24 4.81
C TRP A 71 12.71 -13.15 5.77
N GLY A 72 11.63 -12.48 5.38
CA GLY A 72 11.00 -11.39 6.12
C GLY A 72 10.23 -10.45 5.20
N ASP A 73 9.45 -9.53 5.78
CA ASP A 73 8.78 -8.43 5.06
C ASP A 73 9.61 -7.17 5.30
N PRO A 74 10.57 -6.83 4.41
CA PRO A 74 11.46 -5.71 4.66
C PRO A 74 10.62 -4.46 4.86
N GLN A 75 10.90 -3.72 5.93
CA GLN A 75 10.24 -2.47 6.34
C GLN A 75 8.70 -2.51 6.40
N GLY A 76 8.05 -3.68 6.25
CA GLY A 76 6.60 -3.83 6.26
C GLY A 76 5.90 -3.58 4.92
N TYR A 77 6.52 -3.82 3.76
CA TYR A 77 5.90 -3.61 2.44
C TYR A 77 4.54 -4.28 2.35
N CYS A 78 4.51 -5.58 2.63
CA CYS A 78 3.29 -6.37 2.55
C CYS A 78 2.30 -5.97 3.63
N TYR A 79 2.77 -5.67 4.84
CA TYR A 79 1.96 -5.13 5.90
C TYR A 79 1.22 -3.84 5.48
N HIS A 80 1.89 -2.93 4.78
CA HIS A 80 1.36 -1.62 4.42
C HIS A 80 0.37 -1.60 3.25
N HIS A 81 0.05 -2.76 2.67
CA HIS A 81 -1.10 -2.91 1.77
C HIS A 81 -2.43 -3.05 2.50
N PHE A 82 -2.37 -3.45 3.77
CA PHE A 82 -3.53 -3.78 4.61
C PHE A 82 -3.64 -2.88 5.84
N TYR A 83 -2.52 -2.29 6.27
CA TYR A 83 -2.47 -1.40 7.43
C TYR A 83 -1.91 -0.03 7.05
N PRO A 84 -2.62 1.06 7.40
CA PRO A 84 -2.19 2.40 7.05
C PRO A 84 -0.93 2.80 7.83
N PHE A 85 -0.21 3.74 7.22
CA PHE A 85 1.00 4.37 7.73
C PHE A 85 0.78 5.88 7.90
N THR A 86 1.44 6.45 8.90
CA THR A 86 1.56 7.91 9.12
C THR A 86 3.04 8.27 9.12
N CYS A 87 3.40 9.35 8.41
CA CYS A 87 4.79 9.78 8.25
C CYS A 87 5.40 10.33 9.54
#